data_AF-A0A962I5M5-F1
#
_entry.id   AF-A0A962I5M5-F1
#
_cell.length_a   1.000
_cell.length_b   1.000
_cell.length_c   1.000
_cell.angle_alpha   90.00
_cell.angle_beta   90.00
_cell.angle_gamma   90.00
#
_symmetry.space_group_name_H-M   'P 1'
#
loop_
_entity.id
_entity.type
_entity.pdbx_description
1 polymer ?
#
loop_
_entity_poly.entity_id
_entity_poly.type
_entity_poly.pdbx_seq_one_letter_code
_entity_poly.pdbx_strand_id
1 'polypeptide(L)'
;KLLAAFDHRHIFLDPTPDVAASYAERERMFALPRSSWDDYDRKLISAGGGIFPRSAKVITLSPQIRAVLDIEAEQLSPVELIRAILGAPVELLWNGGIGTYVKAESETNADVGDRANNANRLNGNQLRCKIVGEGGNLGLTQRGRIEAAQSGVLLNTDAIDNSAGVDTSDHEVNIKILLNLAIAGGALAPGERDDLLVAMTDEVADLVIFDNYRQNLAISLMRALSIDRIGAKQHFVRWLEQQGLLDRQLEFLPSEEEFNERRARGLGLTRPELAVLLAYSKIHAYNSLLDSAVPEDPYLSKELALYFPTPLRERFANEMQAHPLRREIIATQVTNSMVNRMGATFVLRMQEDTGQSVAEVAKAYTIAREVLRARELWAEIDRLGDSVDFHRQIDLLLRIWNLMRNMTRWLLNAPGAASDIAQSVERYTGGFEQLLQVLPRAVSKADAVQFQNENRALQSLGYSEAFAQIISQLPALVAAFDIIEVAFELDCQVERAAKAYFSIGEQLHLKWLAEQIEKLPVEGRWHAHARGVLRDELYAQHRALTAQALRRCSKPKQDPLQAWAEGRESALSYTQTMFGEMHALVSMDYPTVSVGVRRLSQLVAIGAA
;
A
#
# COMPACT_ATOMS: atom_id res chain seq x y z
N LYS A 1 0.33 -23.91 -17.15
CA LYS A 1 -0.11 -24.42 -18.48
C LYS A 1 0.44 -23.47 -19.54
N LEU A 2 1.16 -23.95 -20.57
CA LEU A 2 1.68 -23.10 -21.66
C LEU A 2 1.02 -23.53 -22.98
N LEU A 3 0.23 -22.64 -23.58
CA LEU A 3 -0.52 -22.94 -24.80
C LEU A 3 0.23 -22.53 -26.07
N ALA A 4 0.95 -21.41 -25.99
CA ALA A 4 1.68 -20.84 -27.10
C ALA A 4 2.92 -20.11 -26.57
N ALA A 5 4.00 -20.13 -27.35
CA ALA A 5 5.17 -19.29 -27.16
C ALA A 5 5.80 -19.01 -28.51
N PHE A 6 6.56 -17.93 -28.61
CA PHE A 6 7.32 -17.64 -29.83
C PHE A 6 8.63 -16.94 -29.48
N ASP A 7 9.63 -17.11 -30.34
CA ASP A 7 10.89 -16.39 -30.29
C ASP A 7 11.28 -15.87 -31.69
N HIS A 8 12.55 -15.58 -31.90
CA HIS A 8 13.06 -15.12 -33.19
C HIS A 8 13.15 -16.24 -34.26
N ARG A 9 13.04 -17.51 -33.86
CA ARG A 9 13.22 -18.71 -34.70
C ARG A 9 11.92 -19.48 -34.90
N HIS A 10 11.13 -19.67 -33.84
CA HIS A 10 10.06 -20.64 -33.78
C HIS A 10 8.79 -20.09 -33.13
N ILE A 11 7.67 -20.72 -33.48
CA ILE A 11 6.37 -20.61 -32.82
C ILE A 11 6.05 -21.99 -32.26
N PHE A 12 5.91 -22.09 -30.95
CA PHE A 12 5.49 -23.28 -30.22
C PHE A 12 3.99 -23.20 -29.92
N LEU A 13 3.24 -24.27 -30.23
CA LEU A 13 1.82 -24.38 -29.95
C LEU A 13 1.50 -25.75 -29.36
N ASP A 14 0.81 -25.74 -28.22
CA ASP A 14 0.36 -26.95 -27.53
C ASP A 14 -1.10 -26.74 -27.06
N PRO A 15 -2.10 -27.27 -27.80
CA PRO A 15 -3.51 -27.01 -27.51
C PRO A 15 -3.99 -27.54 -26.15
N THR A 16 -3.56 -28.73 -25.77
CA THR A 16 -3.96 -29.44 -24.55
C THR A 16 -2.75 -30.05 -23.84
N PRO A 17 -1.80 -29.23 -23.34
CA PRO A 17 -0.56 -29.72 -22.74
C PRO A 17 -0.85 -30.51 -21.45
N ASP A 18 -0.13 -31.61 -21.26
CA ASP A 18 0.04 -32.20 -19.94
C ASP A 18 0.94 -31.26 -19.13
N VAL A 19 0.41 -30.69 -18.04
CA VAL A 19 1.10 -29.65 -17.28
C VAL A 19 2.37 -30.19 -16.60
N ALA A 20 2.32 -31.41 -16.08
CA ALA A 20 3.46 -32.00 -15.37
C ALA A 20 4.56 -32.40 -16.35
N ALA A 21 4.21 -33.13 -17.42
CA ALA A 21 5.18 -33.58 -18.42
C ALA A 21 5.81 -32.39 -19.17
N SER A 22 5.00 -31.40 -19.59
CA SER A 22 5.53 -30.22 -20.29
C SER A 22 6.37 -29.32 -19.40
N TYR A 23 6.14 -29.30 -18.08
CA TYR A 23 7.00 -28.56 -17.16
C TYR A 23 8.36 -29.23 -17.01
N ALA A 24 8.39 -30.54 -16.74
CA ALA A 24 9.63 -31.30 -16.65
C ALA A 24 10.49 -31.19 -17.92
N GLU A 25 9.84 -31.16 -19.09
CA GLU A 25 10.55 -30.97 -20.36
C GLU A 25 11.13 -29.56 -20.51
N ARG A 26 10.39 -28.51 -20.11
CA ARG A 26 10.92 -27.14 -20.10
C ARG A 26 12.07 -26.97 -19.11
N GLU A 27 12.03 -27.65 -17.96
CA GLU A 27 13.12 -27.66 -16.98
C GLU A 27 14.37 -28.34 -17.56
N ARG A 28 14.22 -29.50 -18.21
CA ARG A 28 15.31 -30.17 -18.94
C ARG A 28 15.92 -29.24 -19.98
N MET A 29 15.10 -28.55 -20.77
CA MET A 29 15.55 -27.58 -21.77
C MET A 29 16.27 -26.38 -21.14
N PHE A 30 15.78 -25.89 -20.00
CA PHE A 30 16.41 -24.79 -19.27
C PHE A 30 17.81 -25.15 -18.76
N ALA A 31 18.02 -26.41 -18.34
CA ALA A 31 19.32 -26.90 -17.89
C ALA A 31 20.35 -27.12 -19.02
N LEU A 32 19.95 -27.00 -20.30
CA LEU A 32 20.90 -27.10 -21.42
C LEU A 32 21.79 -25.85 -21.49
N PRO A 33 23.08 -25.98 -21.85
CA PRO A 33 23.96 -24.83 -22.04
C PRO A 33 23.45 -23.80 -23.05
N ARG A 34 22.70 -24.27 -24.06
CA ARG A 34 21.92 -23.49 -25.01
C ARG A 34 20.68 -24.30 -25.37
N SER A 35 19.53 -23.65 -25.45
CA SER A 35 18.27 -24.28 -25.82
C SER A 35 17.48 -23.43 -26.81
N SER A 36 16.59 -24.09 -27.54
CA SER A 36 15.63 -23.53 -28.47
C SER A 36 14.38 -24.40 -28.49
N TRP A 37 13.26 -23.88 -29.00
CA TRP A 37 12.04 -24.70 -29.10
C TRP A 37 12.20 -26.00 -29.89
N ASP A 38 13.17 -26.10 -30.81
CA ASP A 38 13.47 -27.34 -31.53
C ASP A 38 14.07 -28.45 -30.64
N ASP A 39 14.62 -28.09 -29.48
CA ASP A 39 15.14 -29.06 -28.51
C ASP A 39 14.02 -29.70 -27.68
N TYR A 40 12.78 -29.21 -27.75
CA TYR A 40 11.62 -29.74 -27.05
C TYR A 40 11.19 -31.09 -27.64
N ASP A 41 10.96 -32.10 -26.79
CA ASP A 41 10.46 -33.41 -27.22
C ASP A 41 9.05 -33.28 -27.80
N ARG A 42 8.96 -33.32 -29.14
CA ARG A 42 7.72 -33.21 -29.90
C ARG A 42 6.70 -34.29 -29.56
N LYS A 43 7.10 -35.43 -28.95
CA LYS A 43 6.17 -36.47 -28.50
C LYS A 43 5.34 -36.03 -27.29
N LEU A 44 5.80 -35.03 -26.55
CA LEU A 44 5.10 -34.46 -25.40
C LEU A 44 4.13 -33.34 -25.79
N ILE A 45 4.16 -32.88 -27.04
CA ILE A 45 3.22 -31.89 -27.56
C ILE A 45 1.88 -32.59 -27.83
N SER A 46 0.79 -31.99 -27.38
CA SER A 46 -0.54 -32.60 -27.56
C SER A 46 -0.98 -32.66 -29.03
N ALA A 47 -1.99 -33.49 -29.28
CA ALA A 47 -2.52 -33.72 -30.62
C ALA A 47 -2.94 -32.42 -31.32
N GLY A 48 -2.42 -32.20 -32.53
CA GLY A 48 -2.66 -31.00 -33.32
C GLY A 48 -1.75 -29.82 -32.98
N GLY A 49 -0.91 -29.91 -31.95
CA GLY A 49 0.15 -28.93 -31.65
C GLY A 49 1.40 -29.13 -32.51
N GLY A 50 2.39 -28.26 -32.31
CA GLY A 50 3.68 -28.39 -32.97
C GLY A 50 4.61 -27.20 -32.74
N ILE A 51 5.81 -27.33 -33.31
CA ILE A 51 6.82 -26.27 -33.40
C ILE A 51 6.99 -25.91 -34.86
N PHE A 52 6.77 -24.64 -35.17
CA PHE A 52 6.74 -24.11 -36.52
C PHE A 52 7.85 -23.07 -36.71
N PRO A 53 8.61 -23.11 -37.82
CA PRO A 53 9.64 -22.13 -38.08
C PRO A 53 9.03 -20.78 -38.47
N ARG A 54 9.53 -19.70 -37.88
CA ARG A 54 9.10 -18.32 -38.18
C ARG A 54 9.49 -17.88 -39.60
N SER A 55 10.38 -18.62 -40.26
CA SER A 55 10.75 -18.45 -41.67
C SER A 55 9.75 -19.07 -42.65
N ALA A 56 8.76 -19.84 -42.18
CA ALA A 56 7.71 -20.38 -43.04
C ALA A 56 6.92 -19.27 -43.74
N LYS A 57 6.49 -19.50 -44.98
CA LYS A 57 5.57 -18.56 -45.67
C LYS A 57 4.16 -18.64 -45.08
N VAL A 58 3.74 -19.86 -44.77
CA VAL A 58 2.39 -20.20 -44.28
C VAL A 58 2.53 -21.35 -43.30
N ILE A 59 1.71 -21.34 -42.25
CA ILE A 59 1.56 -22.39 -41.25
C ILE A 59 0.10 -22.87 -41.30
N THR A 60 -0.10 -24.16 -41.57
CA THR A 60 -1.42 -24.81 -41.51
C THR A 60 -1.76 -25.13 -40.06
N LEU A 61 -2.92 -24.67 -39.61
CA LEU A 61 -3.38 -24.79 -38.24
C LEU A 61 -4.36 -25.95 -38.11
N SER A 62 -4.15 -26.77 -37.08
CA SER A 62 -5.09 -27.84 -36.73
C SER A 62 -6.40 -27.27 -36.16
N PRO A 63 -7.53 -28.00 -36.23
CA PRO A 63 -8.75 -27.62 -35.54
C PRO A 63 -8.54 -27.33 -34.03
N GLN A 64 -7.63 -28.05 -33.37
CA GLN A 64 -7.30 -27.89 -31.97
C GLN A 64 -6.60 -26.56 -31.69
N ILE A 65 -5.60 -26.17 -32.49
CA ILE A 65 -4.93 -24.87 -32.37
C ILE A 65 -5.92 -23.74 -32.59
N ARG A 66 -6.75 -23.84 -33.64
CA ARG A 66 -7.76 -22.84 -33.98
C ARG A 66 -8.76 -22.61 -32.84
N ALA A 67 -9.21 -23.69 -32.20
CA ALA A 67 -10.11 -23.61 -31.06
C ALA A 67 -9.46 -22.90 -29.86
N VAL A 68 -8.19 -23.16 -29.57
CA VAL A 68 -7.47 -22.56 -28.43
C VAL A 68 -7.15 -21.08 -28.65
N LEU A 69 -6.80 -20.70 -29.88
CA LEU A 69 -6.55 -19.30 -30.24
C LEU A 69 -7.85 -18.52 -30.54
N ASP A 70 -8.98 -19.22 -30.62
CA ASP A 70 -10.29 -18.70 -30.99
C ASP A 70 -10.26 -17.95 -32.33
N ILE A 71 -9.90 -18.70 -33.39
CA ILE A 71 -9.78 -18.22 -34.78
C ILE A 71 -10.35 -19.24 -35.77
N GLU A 72 -10.83 -18.76 -36.93
CA GLU A 72 -11.38 -19.63 -37.99
C GLU A 72 -10.34 -20.02 -39.06
N ALA A 73 -9.35 -19.16 -39.28
CA ALA A 73 -8.38 -19.28 -40.37
C ALA A 73 -7.59 -20.61 -40.31
N GLU A 74 -7.61 -21.39 -41.39
CA GLU A 74 -6.90 -22.68 -41.47
C GLU A 74 -5.40 -22.52 -41.72
N GLN A 75 -5.00 -21.37 -42.27
CA GLN A 75 -3.64 -21.07 -42.68
C GLN A 75 -3.33 -19.62 -42.35
N LEU A 76 -2.21 -19.39 -41.67
CA LEU A 76 -1.71 -18.06 -41.33
C LEU A 76 -0.22 -17.96 -41.67
N SER A 77 0.24 -16.77 -42.06
CA SER A 77 1.66 -16.45 -42.00
C SER A 77 2.15 -16.44 -40.54
N PRO A 78 3.46 -16.59 -40.27
CA PRO A 78 3.98 -16.51 -38.91
C PRO A 78 3.67 -15.19 -38.19
N VAL A 79 3.61 -14.07 -38.93
CA VAL A 79 3.23 -12.75 -38.39
C VAL A 79 1.77 -12.75 -37.93
N GLU A 80 0.85 -13.23 -38.77
CA GLU A 80 -0.57 -13.30 -38.41
C GLU A 80 -0.80 -14.27 -37.25
N LEU A 81 -0.05 -15.37 -37.19
CA LEU A 81 -0.12 -16.32 -36.09
C LEU A 81 0.39 -15.72 -34.77
N ILE A 82 1.48 -14.94 -34.78
CA ILE A 82 1.94 -14.22 -33.58
C ILE A 82 0.88 -13.22 -33.12
N ARG A 83 0.23 -12.48 -34.04
CA ARG A 83 -0.88 -11.60 -33.69
C ARG A 83 -2.04 -12.36 -33.05
N ALA A 84 -2.40 -13.53 -33.60
CA ALA A 84 -3.44 -14.39 -33.04
C ALA A 84 -3.08 -14.90 -31.63
N ILE A 85 -1.81 -15.23 -31.39
CA ILE A 85 -1.30 -15.63 -30.07
C ILE A 85 -1.39 -14.48 -29.07
N LEU A 86 -0.93 -13.28 -29.43
CA LEU A 86 -1.00 -12.09 -28.56
C LEU A 86 -2.46 -11.71 -28.23
N GLY A 87 -3.38 -11.94 -29.16
CA GLY A 87 -4.80 -11.72 -28.98
C GLY A 87 -5.57 -12.95 -28.51
N ALA A 88 -4.94 -14.03 -28.04
CA ALA A 88 -5.65 -15.25 -27.65
C ALA A 88 -6.44 -15.06 -26.34
N PRO A 89 -7.60 -15.74 -26.16
CA PRO A 89 -8.40 -15.65 -24.95
C PRO A 89 -7.82 -16.54 -23.83
N VAL A 90 -6.74 -16.07 -23.19
CA VAL A 90 -5.99 -16.82 -22.16
C VAL A 90 -6.03 -16.12 -20.80
N GLU A 91 -5.76 -16.84 -19.71
CA GLU A 91 -5.62 -16.21 -18.39
C GLU A 91 -4.44 -15.25 -18.33
N LEU A 92 -3.27 -15.65 -18.83
CA LEU A 92 -2.01 -14.93 -18.67
C LEU A 92 -1.29 -14.78 -20.01
N LEU A 93 -0.93 -13.55 -20.35
CA LEU A 93 0.07 -13.21 -21.34
C LEU A 93 1.36 -12.81 -20.61
N TRP A 94 2.43 -13.58 -20.80
CA TRP A 94 3.73 -13.29 -20.21
C TRP A 94 4.71 -12.82 -21.28
N ASN A 95 5.17 -11.57 -21.18
CA ASN A 95 6.23 -11.07 -22.06
C ASN A 95 7.60 -11.22 -21.38
N GLY A 96 8.33 -12.26 -21.75
CA GLY A 96 9.71 -12.50 -21.30
C GLY A 96 10.79 -12.17 -22.35
N GLY A 97 10.42 -11.47 -23.43
CA GLY A 97 11.29 -11.24 -24.58
C GLY A 97 11.66 -9.78 -24.79
N ILE A 98 12.37 -9.52 -25.90
CA ILE A 98 12.68 -8.17 -26.37
C ILE A 98 11.64 -7.76 -27.40
N GLY A 99 11.16 -6.53 -27.30
CA GLY A 99 10.30 -5.89 -28.29
C GLY A 99 8.96 -5.40 -27.73
N THR A 100 8.40 -4.41 -28.41
CA THR A 100 7.14 -3.78 -28.01
C THR A 100 6.00 -4.30 -28.89
N TYR A 101 5.19 -5.20 -28.32
CA TYR A 101 4.14 -5.95 -29.00
C TYR A 101 2.76 -5.34 -28.86
N VAL A 102 2.57 -4.40 -27.94
CA VAL A 102 1.28 -3.71 -27.75
C VAL A 102 1.51 -2.20 -27.64
N LYS A 103 0.65 -1.44 -28.31
CA LYS A 103 0.54 0.02 -28.20
C LYS A 103 -0.90 0.44 -27.92
N ALA A 104 -1.18 1.71 -27.69
CA ALA A 104 -2.55 2.21 -27.76
C ALA A 104 -3.02 2.34 -29.22
N GLU A 105 -4.33 2.32 -29.45
CA GLU A 105 -4.93 2.62 -30.74
C GLU A 105 -4.54 4.02 -31.24
N SER A 106 -4.42 4.96 -30.31
CA SER A 106 -4.03 6.35 -30.56
C SER A 106 -2.52 6.58 -30.81
N GLU A 107 -1.71 5.51 -30.80
CA GLU A 107 -0.28 5.57 -31.17
C GLU A 107 -0.09 5.02 -32.58
N THR A 108 0.82 5.60 -33.36
CA THR A 108 1.27 5.00 -34.62
C THR A 108 2.40 4.01 -34.36
N ASN A 109 2.66 3.11 -35.31
CA ASN A 109 3.85 2.25 -35.23
C ASN A 109 5.17 3.02 -35.25
N ALA A 110 5.19 4.25 -35.78
CA ALA A 110 6.38 5.09 -35.80
C ALA A 110 6.72 5.62 -34.40
N ASP A 111 5.71 5.95 -33.60
CA ASP A 111 5.87 6.49 -32.24
C ASP A 111 6.51 5.48 -31.28
N VAL A 112 6.30 4.18 -31.50
CA VAL A 112 6.82 3.10 -30.64
C VAL A 112 8.32 2.89 -30.78
N GLY A 113 8.93 3.24 -31.92
CA GLY A 113 10.37 3.08 -32.16
C GLY A 113 10.87 1.64 -32.44
N ASP A 114 10.05 0.61 -32.26
CA ASP A 114 10.40 -0.79 -32.57
C ASP A 114 9.87 -1.23 -33.94
N ARG A 115 10.66 -1.01 -35.00
CA ARG A 115 10.28 -1.35 -36.37
C ARG A 115 10.17 -2.86 -36.60
N ALA A 116 10.93 -3.68 -35.88
CA ALA A 116 11.00 -5.12 -36.09
C ALA A 116 9.67 -5.82 -35.73
N ASN A 117 8.92 -5.25 -34.80
CA ASN A 117 7.62 -5.78 -34.36
C ASN A 117 6.40 -5.06 -34.92
N ASN A 118 6.56 -4.09 -35.84
CA ASN A 118 5.45 -3.34 -36.43
C ASN A 118 4.32 -4.23 -36.97
N ALA A 119 4.67 -5.33 -37.65
CA ALA A 119 3.69 -6.23 -38.23
C ALA A 119 2.99 -7.12 -37.17
N ASN A 120 3.66 -7.41 -36.06
CA ASN A 120 3.15 -8.25 -34.98
C ASN A 120 2.26 -7.48 -33.98
N ARG A 121 2.36 -6.15 -33.97
CA ARG A 121 1.84 -5.30 -32.88
C ARG A 121 0.31 -5.22 -32.81
N LEU A 122 -0.24 -5.37 -31.61
CA LEU A 122 -1.66 -5.14 -31.31
C LEU A 122 -1.90 -3.80 -30.64
N ASN A 123 -3.15 -3.36 -30.63
CA ASN A 123 -3.62 -2.31 -29.73
C ASN A 123 -3.97 -2.94 -28.36
N GLY A 124 -3.88 -2.17 -27.28
CA GLY A 124 -4.21 -2.63 -25.92
C GLY A 124 -5.65 -3.12 -25.79
N ASN A 125 -6.58 -2.45 -26.48
CA ASN A 125 -8.00 -2.84 -26.54
C ASN A 125 -8.27 -4.15 -27.32
N GLN A 126 -7.27 -4.71 -27.99
CA GLN A 126 -7.37 -5.99 -28.71
C GLN A 126 -6.90 -7.19 -27.87
N LEU A 127 -6.32 -6.95 -26.69
CA LEU A 127 -5.92 -8.03 -25.80
C LEU A 127 -7.16 -8.70 -25.22
N ARG A 128 -7.22 -10.04 -25.33
CA ARG A 128 -8.28 -10.88 -24.76
C ARG A 128 -7.83 -11.67 -23.53
N CYS A 129 -6.60 -11.43 -23.07
CA CYS A 129 -6.07 -12.05 -21.86
C CYS A 129 -6.62 -11.39 -20.59
N LYS A 130 -6.64 -12.12 -19.47
CA LYS A 130 -7.07 -11.54 -18.18
C LYS A 130 -5.94 -10.76 -17.50
N ILE A 131 -4.71 -11.27 -17.58
CA ILE A 131 -3.53 -10.72 -16.91
C ILE A 131 -2.39 -10.60 -17.92
N VAL A 132 -1.64 -9.49 -17.85
CA VAL A 132 -0.33 -9.35 -18.51
C VAL A 132 0.75 -9.23 -17.45
N GLY A 133 1.83 -10.00 -17.59
CA GLY A 133 3.07 -9.84 -16.83
C GLY A 133 4.22 -9.50 -17.77
N GLU A 134 4.97 -8.44 -17.47
CA GLU A 134 6.13 -8.01 -18.25
C GLU A 134 7.45 -8.37 -17.55
N GLY A 135 7.99 -9.55 -17.86
CA GLY A 135 9.35 -9.93 -17.44
C GLY A 135 10.46 -9.25 -18.24
N GLY A 136 10.19 -8.86 -19.49
CA GLY A 136 11.06 -8.02 -20.32
C GLY A 136 10.76 -6.53 -20.16
N ASN A 137 11.67 -5.68 -20.66
CA ASN A 137 11.45 -4.23 -20.69
C ASN A 137 10.66 -3.81 -21.93
N LEU A 138 9.75 -2.86 -21.74
CA LEU A 138 8.96 -2.18 -22.77
C LEU A 138 8.22 -3.14 -23.70
N GLY A 139 7.64 -4.19 -23.11
CA GLY A 139 6.79 -5.14 -23.82
C GLY A 139 5.53 -4.51 -24.40
N LEU A 140 5.01 -3.53 -23.67
CA LEU A 140 3.89 -2.68 -24.02
C LEU A 140 4.32 -1.21 -23.89
N THR A 141 3.80 -0.32 -24.74
CA THR A 141 3.93 1.12 -24.49
C THR A 141 3.12 1.50 -23.25
N GLN A 142 3.46 2.60 -22.58
CA GLN A 142 2.69 3.07 -21.42
C GLN A 142 1.22 3.34 -21.78
N ARG A 143 0.93 3.98 -22.92
CA ARG A 143 -0.45 4.20 -23.38
C ARG A 143 -1.15 2.89 -23.71
N GLY A 144 -0.44 1.91 -24.29
CA GLY A 144 -0.96 0.56 -24.53
C GLY A 144 -1.34 -0.18 -23.25
N ARG A 145 -0.55 -0.02 -22.18
CA ARG A 145 -0.87 -0.56 -20.86
C ARG A 145 -2.14 0.07 -20.28
N ILE A 146 -2.27 1.39 -20.39
CA ILE A 146 -3.43 2.13 -19.91
C ILE A 146 -4.70 1.71 -20.69
N GLU A 147 -4.61 1.59 -22.01
CA GLU A 147 -5.72 1.15 -22.85
C GLU A 147 -6.15 -0.28 -22.51
N ALA A 148 -5.20 -1.22 -22.40
CA ALA A 148 -5.49 -2.59 -21.97
C ALA A 148 -6.15 -2.63 -20.58
N ALA A 149 -5.66 -1.83 -19.62
CA ALA A 149 -6.23 -1.73 -18.29
C ALA A 149 -7.67 -1.19 -18.30
N GLN A 150 -7.96 -0.21 -19.17
CA GLN A 150 -9.31 0.33 -19.37
C GLN A 150 -10.24 -0.69 -20.04
N SER A 151 -9.70 -1.60 -20.87
CA SER A 151 -10.42 -2.72 -21.45
C SER A 151 -10.58 -3.93 -20.51
N GLY A 152 -10.13 -3.82 -19.26
CA GLY A 152 -10.35 -4.85 -18.22
C GLY A 152 -9.18 -5.83 -18.02
N VAL A 153 -8.05 -5.63 -18.68
CA VAL A 153 -6.84 -6.43 -18.47
C VAL A 153 -6.16 -5.99 -17.17
N LEU A 154 -5.70 -6.96 -16.37
CA LEU A 154 -4.94 -6.70 -15.14
C LEU A 154 -3.44 -6.70 -15.45
N LEU A 155 -2.78 -5.56 -15.25
CA LEU A 155 -1.35 -5.39 -15.51
C LEU A 155 -0.77 -4.21 -14.74
N ASN A 156 0.54 -4.24 -14.48
CA ASN A 156 1.31 -3.10 -14.01
C ASN A 156 2.19 -2.56 -15.16
N THR A 157 3.25 -1.83 -14.81
CA THR A 157 4.37 -1.57 -15.71
C THR A 157 5.43 -2.66 -15.54
N ASP A 158 6.23 -2.86 -16.58
CA ASP A 158 7.47 -3.66 -16.55
C ASP A 158 8.35 -3.36 -15.33
N ALA A 159 8.55 -2.09 -14.99
CA ALA A 159 9.35 -1.67 -13.85
C ALA A 159 8.84 -2.19 -12.49
N ILE A 160 7.58 -2.65 -12.40
CA ILE A 160 7.06 -3.36 -11.24
C ILE A 160 7.26 -4.86 -11.40
N ASP A 161 6.88 -5.41 -12.56
CA ASP A 161 6.81 -6.85 -12.80
C ASP A 161 8.20 -7.52 -12.90
N ASN A 162 9.24 -6.78 -13.32
CA ASN A 162 10.61 -7.31 -13.49
C ASN A 162 11.63 -6.76 -12.47
N SER A 163 11.18 -6.07 -11.42
CA SER A 163 12.07 -5.36 -10.49
C SER A 163 12.96 -6.27 -9.62
N ALA A 164 12.60 -7.55 -9.45
CA ALA A 164 13.38 -8.53 -8.69
C ALA A 164 14.85 -8.68 -9.15
N GLY A 165 15.14 -8.48 -10.44
CA GLY A 165 16.52 -8.55 -10.94
C GLY A 165 17.41 -7.41 -10.44
N VAL A 166 16.87 -6.20 -10.38
CA VAL A 166 17.57 -5.02 -9.83
C VAL A 166 17.70 -5.14 -8.31
N ASP A 167 16.65 -5.59 -7.63
CA ASP A 167 16.62 -5.80 -6.19
C ASP A 167 17.66 -6.85 -5.74
N THR A 168 17.72 -7.98 -6.44
CA THR A 168 18.76 -9.01 -6.21
C THR A 168 20.17 -8.44 -6.36
N SER A 169 20.38 -7.59 -7.38
CA SER A 169 21.67 -6.97 -7.63
C SER A 169 22.06 -5.96 -6.53
N ASP A 170 21.08 -5.22 -6.00
CA ASP A 170 21.29 -4.30 -4.86
C ASP A 170 21.75 -5.06 -3.61
N HIS A 171 21.05 -6.14 -3.25
CA HIS A 171 21.45 -7.03 -2.17
C HIS A 171 22.85 -7.61 -2.38
N GLU A 172 23.14 -8.13 -3.58
CA GLU A 172 24.45 -8.69 -3.90
C GLU A 172 25.57 -7.67 -3.73
N VAL A 173 25.40 -6.45 -4.23
CA VAL A 173 26.42 -5.39 -4.13
C VAL A 173 26.64 -4.98 -2.68
N ASN A 174 25.58 -4.71 -1.93
CA ASN A 174 25.70 -4.26 -0.54
C ASN A 174 26.29 -5.36 0.37
N ILE A 175 25.91 -6.63 0.15
CA ILE A 175 26.54 -7.76 0.85
C ILE A 175 28.04 -7.82 0.53
N LYS A 176 28.43 -7.70 -0.73
CA LYS A 176 29.85 -7.73 -1.11
C LYS A 176 30.65 -6.58 -0.48
N ILE A 177 30.07 -5.38 -0.40
CA ILE A 177 30.70 -4.24 0.27
C ILE A 177 30.91 -4.55 1.76
N LEU A 178 29.87 -5.03 2.45
CA LEU A 178 29.95 -5.42 3.86
C LEU A 178 31.02 -6.51 4.11
N LEU A 179 31.03 -7.58 3.31
CA LEU A 179 31.99 -8.67 3.48
C LEU A 179 33.43 -8.23 3.19
N ASN A 180 33.64 -7.32 2.23
CA ASN A 180 34.96 -6.74 1.98
C ASN A 180 35.46 -5.93 3.20
N LEU A 181 34.58 -5.19 3.88
CA LEU A 181 34.92 -4.50 5.13
C LEU A 181 35.29 -5.50 6.24
N ALA A 182 34.50 -6.57 6.40
CA ALA A 182 34.78 -7.62 7.38
C ALA A 182 36.13 -8.32 7.12
N ILE A 183 36.48 -8.57 5.84
CA ILE A 183 37.78 -9.12 5.47
C ILE A 183 38.91 -8.14 5.79
N ALA A 184 38.75 -6.87 5.42
CA ALA A 184 39.76 -5.84 5.70
C ALA A 184 39.98 -5.63 7.20
N GLY A 185 38.93 -5.77 8.01
CA GLY A 185 38.97 -5.72 9.47
C GLY A 185 39.44 -7.01 10.15
N GLY A 186 39.63 -8.11 9.40
CA GLY A 186 40.04 -9.41 9.92
C GLY A 186 38.93 -10.23 10.58
N ALA A 187 37.66 -9.80 10.47
CA ALA A 187 36.49 -10.49 11.01
C ALA A 187 36.02 -11.67 10.12
N LEU A 188 36.48 -11.73 8.87
CA LEU A 188 36.19 -12.81 7.93
C LEU A 188 37.47 -13.22 7.17
N ALA A 189 37.75 -14.52 7.05
CA ALA A 189 38.85 -14.96 6.22
C ALA A 189 38.48 -14.86 4.72
N PRO A 190 39.38 -14.43 3.82
CA PRO A 190 39.07 -14.27 2.40
C PRO A 190 38.47 -15.51 1.72
N GLY A 191 38.89 -16.71 2.14
CA GLY A 191 38.40 -17.98 1.59
C GLY A 191 36.98 -18.35 2.01
N GLU A 192 36.42 -17.73 3.05
CA GLU A 192 35.07 -18.05 3.58
C GLU A 192 33.97 -17.21 2.92
N ARG A 193 34.33 -16.20 2.13
CA ARG A 193 33.40 -15.25 1.53
C ARG A 193 32.41 -15.91 0.57
N ASP A 194 32.93 -16.73 -0.35
CA ASP A 194 32.11 -17.29 -1.42
C ASP A 194 31.14 -18.35 -0.87
N ASP A 195 31.60 -19.17 0.08
CA ASP A 195 30.75 -20.12 0.80
C ASP A 195 29.62 -19.41 1.55
N LEU A 196 29.92 -18.27 2.19
CA LEU A 196 28.91 -17.46 2.88
C LEU A 196 27.90 -16.85 1.91
N LEU A 197 28.34 -16.35 0.75
CA LEU A 197 27.43 -15.83 -0.29
C LEU A 197 26.47 -16.92 -0.77
N VAL A 198 26.98 -18.12 -1.05
CA VAL A 198 26.15 -19.26 -1.47
C VAL A 198 25.14 -19.62 -0.38
N ALA A 199 25.57 -19.69 0.89
CA ALA A 199 24.71 -20.05 2.02
C ALA A 199 23.53 -19.09 2.25
N MET A 200 23.59 -17.85 1.76
CA MET A 200 22.53 -16.84 1.94
C MET A 200 21.54 -16.76 0.77
N THR A 201 21.72 -17.57 -0.28
CA THR A 201 20.96 -17.45 -1.55
C THR A 201 19.45 -17.49 -1.32
N ASP A 202 18.95 -18.45 -0.55
CA ASP A 202 17.52 -18.60 -0.32
C ASP A 202 16.93 -17.44 0.49
N GLU A 203 17.64 -16.97 1.53
CA GLU A 203 17.17 -15.84 2.33
C GLU A 203 17.19 -14.52 1.54
N VAL A 204 18.18 -14.30 0.68
CA VAL A 204 18.18 -13.14 -0.23
C VAL A 204 17.00 -13.22 -1.19
N ALA A 205 16.68 -14.40 -1.74
CA ALA A 205 15.51 -14.58 -2.58
C ALA A 205 14.21 -14.25 -1.83
N ASP A 206 14.07 -14.69 -0.58
CA ASP A 206 12.91 -14.37 0.26
C ASP A 206 12.77 -12.86 0.53
N LEU A 207 13.89 -12.17 0.80
CA LEU A 207 13.91 -10.71 1.00
C LEU A 207 13.45 -9.97 -0.26
N VAL A 208 13.96 -10.36 -1.43
CA VAL A 208 13.60 -9.78 -2.73
C VAL A 208 12.12 -10.03 -3.04
N ILE A 209 11.64 -11.26 -2.89
CA ILE A 209 10.23 -11.62 -3.10
C ILE A 209 9.33 -10.79 -2.18
N PHE A 210 9.72 -10.66 -0.90
CA PHE A 210 8.96 -9.89 0.07
C PHE A 210 8.89 -8.39 -0.28
N ASP A 211 9.95 -7.78 -0.78
CA ASP A 211 9.88 -6.40 -1.24
C ASP A 211 8.96 -6.24 -2.46
N ASN A 212 9.16 -7.07 -3.48
CA ASN A 212 8.38 -7.07 -4.73
C ASN A 212 6.87 -7.31 -4.48
N TYR A 213 6.54 -8.22 -3.55
CA TYR A 213 5.18 -8.47 -3.12
C TYR A 213 4.53 -7.21 -2.52
N ARG A 214 5.24 -6.52 -1.61
CA ARG A 214 4.73 -5.31 -0.96
C ARG A 214 4.52 -4.16 -1.93
N GLN A 215 5.37 -4.00 -2.95
CA GLN A 215 5.18 -2.98 -3.98
C GLN A 215 3.88 -3.22 -4.78
N ASN A 216 3.64 -4.47 -5.17
CA ASN A 216 2.41 -4.87 -5.85
C ASN A 216 1.16 -4.66 -4.99
N LEU A 217 1.26 -5.00 -3.71
CA LEU A 217 0.18 -4.77 -2.74
C LEU A 217 -0.13 -3.28 -2.56
N ALA A 218 0.89 -2.42 -2.54
CA ALA A 218 0.72 -0.97 -2.47
C ALA A 218 -0.13 -0.45 -3.64
N ILE A 219 0.14 -0.92 -4.86
CA ILE A 219 -0.64 -0.56 -6.06
C ILE A 219 -2.07 -1.07 -5.94
N SER A 220 -2.29 -2.27 -5.41
CA SER A 220 -3.64 -2.81 -5.16
C SER A 220 -4.44 -1.96 -4.16
N LEU A 221 -3.83 -1.53 -3.06
CA LEU A 221 -4.45 -0.61 -2.10
C LEU A 221 -4.74 0.76 -2.74
N MET A 222 -3.79 1.30 -3.52
CA MET A 222 -3.99 2.55 -4.25
C MET A 222 -5.11 2.45 -5.29
N ARG A 223 -5.27 1.29 -5.93
CA ARG A 223 -6.33 1.00 -6.91
C ARG A 223 -7.70 0.89 -6.25
N ALA A 224 -7.78 0.26 -5.08
CA ALA A 224 -9.01 0.19 -4.28
C ALA A 224 -9.47 1.60 -3.84
N LEU A 225 -8.52 2.47 -3.49
CA LEU A 225 -8.79 3.87 -3.14
C LEU A 225 -8.83 4.81 -4.36
N SER A 226 -8.81 4.30 -5.59
CA SER A 226 -8.51 5.17 -6.72
C SER A 226 -9.63 6.14 -7.07
N ILE A 227 -10.88 5.70 -6.97
CA ILE A 227 -12.06 6.53 -7.27
C ILE A 227 -12.21 7.59 -6.18
N ASP A 228 -12.34 7.18 -4.92
CA ASP A 228 -12.54 8.06 -3.77
C ASP A 228 -11.43 9.08 -3.57
N ARG A 229 -10.21 8.77 -4.01
CA ARG A 229 -9.03 9.64 -3.86
C ARG A 229 -8.45 10.11 -5.19
N ILE A 230 -9.25 10.19 -6.26
CA ILE A 230 -8.78 10.72 -7.54
C ILE A 230 -8.30 12.17 -7.42
N GLY A 231 -9.00 13.01 -6.63
CA GLY A 231 -8.59 14.40 -6.39
C GLY A 231 -7.25 14.53 -5.67
N ALA A 232 -6.94 13.62 -4.75
CA ALA A 232 -5.63 13.58 -4.08
C ALA A 232 -4.51 13.19 -5.06
N LYS A 233 -4.79 12.28 -6.00
CA LYS A 233 -3.82 11.86 -7.03
C LYS A 233 -3.58 12.97 -8.05
N GLN A 234 -4.64 13.64 -8.53
CA GLN A 234 -4.52 14.82 -9.39
C GLN A 234 -3.70 15.92 -8.72
N HIS A 235 -3.97 16.20 -7.44
CA HIS A 235 -3.19 17.18 -6.68
C HIS A 235 -1.72 16.79 -6.56
N PHE A 236 -1.43 15.51 -6.33
CA PHE A 236 -0.05 15.01 -6.25
C PHE A 236 0.71 15.16 -7.59
N VAL A 237 0.08 14.83 -8.72
CA VAL A 237 0.66 15.05 -10.06
C VAL A 237 1.02 16.52 -10.27
N ARG A 238 0.05 17.42 -10.05
CA ARG A 238 0.27 18.86 -10.18
C ARG A 238 1.37 19.37 -9.24
N TRP A 239 1.42 18.86 -8.01
CA TRP A 239 2.47 19.23 -7.07
C TRP A 239 3.85 18.79 -7.56
N LEU A 240 3.99 17.55 -8.06
CA LEU A 240 5.25 17.06 -8.64
C LEU A 240 5.70 17.91 -9.84
N GLU A 241 4.78 18.30 -10.73
CA GLU A 241 5.07 19.21 -11.84
C GLU A 241 5.56 20.58 -11.36
N GLN A 242 4.91 21.15 -10.32
CA GLN A 242 5.32 22.43 -9.73
C GLN A 242 6.70 22.38 -9.08
N GLN A 243 7.12 21.21 -8.58
CA GLN A 243 8.47 20.99 -8.06
C GLN A 243 9.50 20.68 -9.16
N GLY A 244 9.07 20.59 -10.43
CA GLY A 244 9.95 20.18 -11.54
C GLY A 244 10.39 18.72 -11.48
N LEU A 245 9.69 17.88 -10.69
CA LEU A 245 10.03 16.48 -10.50
C LEU A 245 9.37 15.56 -11.54
N LEU A 246 8.27 15.99 -12.15
CA LEU A 246 7.46 15.20 -13.07
C LEU A 246 7.11 16.03 -14.30
N ASP A 247 7.18 15.42 -15.47
CA ASP A 247 6.49 15.88 -16.67
C ASP A 247 5.37 14.88 -16.98
N ARG A 248 4.11 15.29 -16.76
CA ARG A 248 2.97 14.38 -16.91
C ARG A 248 2.76 13.94 -18.36
N GLN A 249 3.20 14.71 -19.36
CA GLN A 249 3.05 14.35 -20.76
C GLN A 249 4.02 13.22 -21.13
N LEU A 250 5.25 13.27 -20.62
CA LEU A 250 6.25 12.22 -20.80
C LEU A 250 5.83 10.90 -20.13
N GLU A 251 5.16 11.00 -18.98
CA GLU A 251 4.66 9.83 -18.23
C GLU A 251 3.27 9.36 -18.66
N PHE A 252 2.65 10.04 -19.63
CA PHE A 252 1.31 9.76 -20.13
C PHE A 252 0.24 9.72 -19.02
N LEU A 253 0.39 10.59 -18.03
CA LEU A 253 -0.58 10.78 -16.95
C LEU A 253 -1.69 11.74 -17.40
N PRO A 254 -2.90 11.64 -16.80
CA PRO A 254 -4.04 12.43 -17.28
C PRO A 254 -3.84 13.94 -17.17
N SER A 255 -4.42 14.69 -18.12
CA SER A 255 -4.57 16.14 -18.03
C SER A 255 -5.56 16.54 -16.92
N GLU A 256 -5.63 17.84 -16.59
CA GLU A 256 -6.64 18.36 -15.65
C GLU A 256 -8.07 18.05 -16.13
N GLU A 257 -8.33 18.22 -17.42
CA GLU A 257 -9.61 17.93 -18.06
C GLU A 257 -9.94 16.44 -17.97
N GLU A 258 -8.98 15.56 -18.27
CA GLU A 258 -9.18 14.10 -18.20
C GLU A 258 -9.41 13.63 -16.76
N PHE A 259 -8.71 14.19 -15.76
CA PHE A 259 -9.00 13.91 -14.34
C PHE A 259 -10.43 14.30 -13.97
N ASN A 260 -10.91 15.45 -14.44
CA ASN A 260 -12.26 15.91 -14.18
C ASN A 260 -13.32 15.04 -14.88
N GLU A 261 -13.07 14.63 -16.12
CA GLU A 261 -13.95 13.71 -16.85
C GLU A 261 -14.04 12.34 -16.15
N ARG A 262 -12.89 11.77 -15.77
CA ARG A 262 -12.85 10.50 -15.03
C ARG A 262 -13.60 10.60 -13.71
N ARG A 263 -13.42 11.70 -12.95
CA ARG A 263 -14.18 11.94 -11.72
C ARG A 263 -15.70 11.96 -11.97
N ALA A 264 -16.15 12.70 -12.99
CA ALA A 264 -17.57 12.79 -13.34
C ALA A 264 -18.17 11.43 -13.74
N ARG A 265 -17.36 10.53 -14.29
CA ARG A 265 -17.73 9.16 -14.68
C ARG A 265 -17.54 8.11 -13.58
N GLY A 266 -17.07 8.50 -12.39
CA GLY A 266 -16.77 7.57 -11.29
C GLY A 266 -15.57 6.66 -11.58
N LEU A 267 -14.63 7.10 -12.43
CA LEU A 267 -13.43 6.36 -12.80
C LEU A 267 -12.21 6.84 -12.00
N GLY A 268 -11.28 5.91 -11.73
CA GLY A 268 -9.99 6.19 -11.10
C GLY A 268 -8.81 6.18 -12.08
N LEU A 269 -7.60 6.12 -11.54
CA LEU A 269 -6.40 5.77 -12.28
C LEU A 269 -6.28 4.25 -12.40
N THR A 270 -5.68 3.82 -13.51
CA THR A 270 -5.30 2.44 -13.81
C THR A 270 -4.05 2.03 -13.03
N ARG A 271 -3.78 0.73 -12.90
CA ARG A 271 -2.59 0.23 -12.20
C ARG A 271 -1.26 0.74 -12.82
N PRO A 272 -1.09 0.82 -14.16
CA PRO A 272 0.10 1.43 -14.76
C PRO A 272 0.30 2.90 -14.38
N GLU A 273 -0.76 3.70 -14.33
CA GLU A 273 -0.67 5.10 -13.89
C GLU A 273 -0.33 5.19 -12.38
N LEU A 274 -0.86 4.28 -11.56
CA LEU A 274 -0.57 4.22 -10.13
C LEU A 274 0.87 3.78 -9.84
N ALA A 275 1.45 2.89 -10.67
CA ALA A 275 2.85 2.48 -10.58
C ALA A 275 3.80 3.67 -10.77
N VAL A 276 3.51 4.53 -11.75
CA VAL A 276 4.25 5.80 -11.97
C VAL A 276 4.18 6.68 -10.72
N LEU A 277 2.97 6.93 -10.18
CA LEU A 277 2.85 7.76 -8.97
C LEU A 277 3.57 7.18 -7.76
N LEU A 278 3.58 5.84 -7.62
CA LEU A 278 4.31 5.16 -6.55
C LEU A 278 5.82 5.41 -6.67
N ALA A 279 6.38 5.29 -7.88
CA ALA A 279 7.80 5.53 -8.14
C ALA A 279 8.21 6.97 -7.79
N TYR A 280 7.48 7.98 -8.29
CA TYR A 280 7.78 9.39 -7.98
C TYR A 280 7.65 9.72 -6.49
N SER A 281 6.68 9.11 -5.80
CA SER A 281 6.55 9.25 -4.34
C SER A 281 7.76 8.69 -3.60
N LYS A 282 8.25 7.50 -3.99
CA LYS A 282 9.46 6.92 -3.43
C LYS A 282 10.68 7.78 -3.69
N ILE A 283 10.89 8.25 -4.91
CA ILE A 283 12.03 9.11 -5.27
C ILE A 283 12.03 10.38 -4.41
N HIS A 284 10.89 11.06 -4.29
CA HIS A 284 10.78 12.26 -3.48
C HIS A 284 11.05 11.99 -1.99
N ALA A 285 10.42 10.94 -1.43
CA ALA A 285 10.59 10.58 -0.03
C ALA A 285 12.02 10.16 0.28
N TYR A 286 12.63 9.34 -0.58
CA TYR A 286 14.02 8.88 -0.45
C TYR A 286 14.99 10.06 -0.38
N ASN A 287 14.95 10.97 -1.36
CA ASN A 287 15.86 12.12 -1.39
C ASN A 287 15.67 13.00 -0.15
N SER A 288 14.41 13.27 0.24
CA SER A 288 14.11 14.08 1.42
C SER A 288 14.57 13.45 2.73
N LEU A 289 14.53 12.12 2.83
CA LEU A 289 15.01 11.39 4.01
C LEU A 289 16.53 11.30 4.03
N LEU A 290 17.16 11.06 2.89
CA LEU A 290 18.61 11.02 2.75
C LEU A 290 19.25 12.37 3.10
N ASP A 291 18.61 13.49 2.75
CA ASP A 291 19.06 14.85 3.08
C ASP A 291 18.72 15.28 4.52
N SER A 292 18.18 14.39 5.34
CA SER A 292 17.80 14.65 6.73
C SER A 292 18.70 13.93 7.73
N ALA A 293 18.37 14.05 9.02
CA ALA A 293 19.00 13.31 10.11
C ALA A 293 18.34 11.94 10.39
N VAL A 294 17.33 11.54 9.60
CA VAL A 294 16.67 10.22 9.74
C VAL A 294 17.66 9.06 9.69
N PRO A 295 18.67 9.03 8.78
CA PRO A 295 19.65 7.95 8.77
C PRO A 295 20.57 7.88 10.01
N GLU A 296 20.60 8.93 10.83
CA GLU A 296 21.34 9.00 12.10
C GLU A 296 20.47 8.66 13.31
N ASP A 297 19.15 8.58 13.15
CA ASP A 297 18.24 8.27 14.24
C ASP A 297 18.54 6.86 14.78
N PRO A 298 18.80 6.69 16.10
CA PRO A 298 19.18 5.40 16.66
C PRO A 298 18.11 4.31 16.50
N TYR A 299 16.83 4.69 16.45
CA TYR A 299 15.73 3.74 16.29
C TYR A 299 15.63 3.29 14.83
N LEU A 300 15.68 4.23 13.89
CA LEU A 300 15.61 3.92 12.45
C LEU A 300 16.89 3.27 11.91
N SER A 301 18.03 3.48 12.57
CA SER A 301 19.28 2.78 12.25
C SER A 301 19.16 1.25 12.37
N LYS A 302 18.16 0.73 13.08
CA LYS A 302 17.85 -0.72 13.13
C LYS A 302 17.35 -1.26 11.79
N GLU A 303 16.79 -0.42 10.92
CA GLU A 303 16.36 -0.82 9.57
C GLU A 303 17.55 -1.27 8.71
N LEU A 304 18.77 -0.77 8.99
CA LEU A 304 20.00 -1.23 8.35
C LEU A 304 20.24 -2.72 8.58
N ALA A 305 20.09 -3.18 9.83
CA ALA A 305 20.28 -4.59 10.13
C ALA A 305 19.23 -5.41 9.40
N LEU A 306 17.96 -5.01 9.44
CA LEU A 306 16.84 -5.73 8.81
C LEU A 306 16.97 -5.89 7.29
N TYR A 307 17.72 -5.01 6.62
CA TYR A 307 18.05 -5.14 5.20
C TYR A 307 18.92 -6.37 4.88
N PHE A 308 19.86 -6.71 5.76
CA PHE A 308 20.78 -7.82 5.50
C PHE A 308 20.20 -9.18 5.94
N PRO A 309 20.60 -10.28 5.27
CA PRO A 309 20.29 -11.65 5.70
C PRO A 309 20.77 -11.95 7.13
N THR A 310 20.06 -12.83 7.83
CA THR A 310 20.28 -13.24 9.22
C THR A 310 21.75 -13.60 9.52
N PRO A 311 22.44 -14.43 8.70
CA PRO A 311 23.83 -14.76 8.95
C PRO A 311 24.76 -13.54 9.06
N LEU A 312 24.46 -12.46 8.32
CA LEU A 312 25.26 -11.23 8.40
C LEU A 312 24.87 -10.38 9.60
N ARG A 313 23.57 -10.30 9.91
CA ARG A 313 23.07 -9.51 11.05
C ARG A 313 23.69 -9.96 12.36
N GLU A 314 23.82 -11.27 12.55
CA GLU A 314 24.34 -11.83 13.79
C GLU A 314 25.87 -11.70 13.90
N ARG A 315 26.59 -11.80 12.78
CA ARG A 315 28.06 -11.87 12.76
C ARG A 315 28.75 -10.53 12.54
N PHE A 316 28.14 -9.62 11.78
CA PHE A 316 28.79 -8.42 11.25
C PHE A 316 28.04 -7.13 11.61
N ALA A 317 27.30 -7.11 12.72
CA ALA A 317 26.52 -5.96 13.16
C ALA A 317 27.37 -4.67 13.34
N ASN A 318 28.63 -4.81 13.76
CA ASN A 318 29.55 -3.68 13.92
C ASN A 318 29.99 -3.12 12.56
N GLU A 319 30.37 -4.00 11.63
CA GLU A 319 30.77 -3.66 10.27
C GLU A 319 29.64 -3.01 9.49
N MET A 320 28.39 -3.42 9.74
CA MET A 320 27.20 -2.77 9.17
C MET A 320 27.14 -1.29 9.54
N GLN A 321 27.46 -0.91 10.77
CA GLN A 321 27.48 0.51 11.17
C GLN A 321 28.56 1.32 10.45
N ALA A 322 29.64 0.66 9.99
CA ALA A 322 30.69 1.25 9.17
C ALA A 322 30.42 1.14 7.66
N HIS A 323 29.26 0.62 7.24
CA HIS A 323 28.94 0.45 5.83
C HIS A 323 28.90 1.81 5.11
N PRO A 324 29.62 2.00 3.99
CA PRO A 324 29.70 3.30 3.32
C PRO A 324 28.36 3.79 2.79
N LEU A 325 27.45 2.86 2.44
CA LEU A 325 26.09 3.16 2.00
C LEU A 325 25.04 3.04 3.13
N ARG A 326 25.46 3.13 4.39
CA ARG A 326 24.56 3.00 5.55
C ARG A 326 23.37 3.96 5.44
N ARG A 327 23.63 5.22 5.05
CA ARG A 327 22.58 6.25 4.98
C ARG A 327 21.56 5.94 3.90
N GLU A 328 22.03 5.53 2.73
CA GLU A 328 21.26 5.18 1.55
C GLU A 328 20.38 3.95 1.80
N ILE A 329 20.94 2.91 2.44
CA ILE A 329 20.17 1.70 2.80
C ILE A 329 19.05 2.06 3.79
N ILE A 330 19.35 2.83 4.85
CA ILE A 330 18.33 3.25 5.83
C ILE A 330 17.24 4.10 5.15
N ALA A 331 17.62 5.09 4.35
CA ALA A 331 16.67 5.94 3.64
C ALA A 331 15.75 5.13 2.71
N THR A 332 16.31 4.14 2.01
CA THR A 332 15.54 3.21 1.15
C THR A 332 14.58 2.36 1.98
N GLN A 333 15.02 1.74 3.07
CA GLN A 333 14.16 0.90 3.91
C GLN A 333 13.03 1.68 4.58
N VAL A 334 13.31 2.88 5.08
CA VAL A 334 12.29 3.76 5.68
C VAL A 334 11.28 4.22 4.62
N THR A 335 11.76 4.60 3.44
CA THR A 335 10.90 4.97 2.29
C THR A 335 9.98 3.82 1.90
N ASN A 336 10.54 2.63 1.70
CA ASN A 336 9.78 1.44 1.31
C ASN A 336 8.77 1.04 2.39
N SER A 337 9.16 1.04 3.67
CA SER A 337 8.23 0.73 4.77
C SER A 337 7.02 1.67 4.76
N MET A 338 7.25 2.97 4.58
CA MET A 338 6.18 3.97 4.63
C MET A 338 5.34 3.97 3.36
N VAL A 339 5.97 4.09 2.18
CA VAL A 339 5.26 4.28 0.91
C VAL A 339 4.56 3.00 0.45
N ASN A 340 5.16 1.81 0.64
CA ASN A 340 4.52 0.55 0.24
C ASN A 340 3.26 0.24 1.09
N ARG A 341 3.16 0.77 2.32
CA ARG A 341 1.99 0.57 3.17
C ARG A 341 0.98 1.71 3.03
N MET A 342 1.43 2.95 2.85
CA MET A 342 0.56 4.12 2.90
C MET A 342 0.18 4.71 1.53
N GLY A 343 0.89 4.33 0.46
CA GLY A 343 0.64 4.76 -0.91
C GLY A 343 1.19 6.15 -1.26
N ALA A 344 1.19 6.46 -2.55
CA ALA A 344 1.93 7.58 -3.14
C ALA A 344 1.62 8.97 -2.55
N THR A 345 0.37 9.23 -2.18
CA THR A 345 -0.06 10.57 -1.75
C THR A 345 0.09 10.81 -0.24
N PHE A 346 0.49 9.80 0.53
CA PHE A 346 0.46 9.87 1.99
C PHE A 346 1.40 10.94 2.56
N VAL A 347 2.66 10.93 2.13
CA VAL A 347 3.71 11.83 2.65
C VAL A 347 3.34 13.28 2.41
N LEU A 348 3.07 13.66 1.14
CA LEU A 348 2.63 15.01 0.80
C LEU A 348 1.42 15.43 1.62
N ARG A 349 0.44 14.52 1.79
CA ARG A 349 -0.77 14.84 2.53
C ARG A 349 -0.51 15.13 4.01
N MET A 350 0.39 14.39 4.65
CA MET A 350 0.80 14.66 6.03
C MET A 350 1.53 15.98 6.15
N GLN A 351 2.43 16.31 5.19
CA GLN A 351 3.13 17.59 5.17
C GLN A 351 2.17 18.77 5.00
N GLU A 352 1.27 18.73 4.02
CA GLU A 352 0.34 19.85 3.76
C GLU A 352 -0.65 20.09 4.90
N ASP A 353 -1.04 19.02 5.60
CA ASP A 353 -2.02 19.13 6.66
C ASP A 353 -1.44 19.57 8.01
N THR A 354 -0.14 19.38 8.23
CA THR A 354 0.52 19.61 9.53
C THR A 354 1.67 20.60 9.47
N GLY A 355 2.16 20.93 8.28
CA GLY A 355 3.35 21.76 8.07
C GLY A 355 4.68 21.05 8.37
N GLN A 356 4.66 19.76 8.70
CA GLN A 356 5.85 19.00 9.10
C GLN A 356 6.68 18.53 7.90
N SER A 357 7.96 18.22 8.15
CA SER A 357 8.89 17.70 7.14
C SER A 357 8.68 16.21 6.85
N VAL A 358 9.21 15.70 5.73
CA VAL A 358 9.21 14.25 5.42
C VAL A 358 9.86 13.42 6.53
N ALA A 359 10.92 13.96 7.15
CA ALA A 359 11.60 13.31 8.27
C ALA A 359 10.68 13.13 9.48
N GLU A 360 9.95 14.19 9.86
CA GLU A 360 8.98 14.12 10.97
C GLU A 360 7.81 13.19 10.63
N VAL A 361 7.35 13.16 9.38
CA VAL A 361 6.34 12.18 8.91
C VAL A 361 6.85 10.75 9.06
N ALA A 362 8.10 10.47 8.71
CA ALA A 362 8.69 9.13 8.86
C ALA A 362 8.83 8.71 10.33
N LYS A 363 9.23 9.63 11.23
CA LYS A 363 9.29 9.37 12.67
C LYS A 363 7.90 9.09 13.24
N ALA A 364 6.92 9.94 12.97
CA ALA A 364 5.55 9.78 13.44
C ALA A 364 4.90 8.50 12.91
N TYR A 365 5.11 8.17 11.62
CA TYR A 365 4.68 6.90 11.03
C TYR A 365 5.32 5.71 11.75
N THR A 366 6.61 5.79 12.07
CA THR A 366 7.32 4.72 12.78
C THR A 366 6.75 4.54 14.17
N ILE A 367 6.56 5.60 14.96
CA ILE A 367 5.94 5.50 16.29
C ILE A 367 4.55 4.85 16.19
N ALA A 368 3.71 5.29 15.25
CA ALA A 368 2.39 4.69 15.04
C ALA A 368 2.46 3.20 14.67
N ARG A 369 3.42 2.81 13.82
CA ARG A 369 3.64 1.43 13.36
C ARG A 369 3.98 0.52 14.54
N GLU A 370 4.84 0.99 15.43
CA GLU A 370 5.34 0.23 16.58
C GLU A 370 4.28 0.15 17.69
N VAL A 371 3.61 1.26 18.02
CA VAL A 371 2.53 1.27 19.03
C VAL A 371 1.36 0.36 18.62
N LEU A 372 0.99 0.35 17.34
CA LEU A 372 -0.06 -0.54 16.81
C LEU A 372 0.42 -1.99 16.63
N ARG A 373 1.73 -2.25 16.70
CA ARG A 373 2.33 -3.53 16.27
C ARG A 373 1.93 -3.90 14.84
N ALA A 374 1.89 -2.91 13.96
CA ALA A 374 1.32 -3.03 12.62
C ALA A 374 2.03 -4.08 11.75
N ARG A 375 3.33 -4.30 11.97
CA ARG A 375 4.11 -5.36 11.29
C ARG A 375 3.52 -6.75 11.54
N GLU A 376 3.08 -7.03 12.76
CA GLU A 376 2.47 -8.31 13.13
C GLU A 376 1.10 -8.47 12.50
N LEU A 377 0.28 -7.41 12.51
CA LEU A 377 -1.02 -7.42 11.86
C LEU A 377 -0.90 -7.69 10.35
N TRP A 378 0.07 -7.03 9.69
CA TRP A 378 0.30 -7.29 8.27
C TRP A 378 0.79 -8.71 8.02
N ALA A 379 1.75 -9.20 8.81
CA ALA A 379 2.25 -10.57 8.68
C ALA A 379 1.14 -11.61 8.85
N GLU A 380 0.14 -11.36 9.70
CA GLU A 380 -0.96 -12.29 9.89
C GLU A 380 -1.96 -12.30 8.71
N ILE A 381 -2.18 -11.15 8.07
CA ILE A 381 -2.92 -11.07 6.80
C ILE A 381 -2.16 -11.83 5.71
N ASP A 382 -0.86 -11.56 5.58
CA ASP A 382 0.00 -12.16 4.56
C ASP A 382 0.08 -13.70 4.77
N ARG A 383 0.11 -14.18 6.01
CA ARG A 383 0.19 -15.61 6.37
C ARG A 383 -1.00 -16.44 5.85
N LEU A 384 -2.21 -15.89 5.85
CA LEU A 384 -3.38 -16.63 5.38
C LEU A 384 -3.42 -16.74 3.85
N GLY A 385 -2.77 -15.81 3.13
CA GLY A 385 -2.63 -15.88 1.67
C GLY A 385 -3.95 -16.21 0.98
N ASP A 386 -3.93 -17.17 0.06
CA ASP A 386 -5.11 -17.52 -0.74
C ASP A 386 -6.25 -18.21 0.04
N SER A 387 -6.09 -18.47 1.35
CA SER A 387 -7.17 -19.04 2.17
C SER A 387 -8.27 -18.03 2.50
N VAL A 388 -8.02 -16.73 2.31
CA VAL A 388 -8.99 -15.65 2.51
C VAL A 388 -9.12 -14.86 1.22
N ASP A 389 -10.36 -14.55 0.81
CA ASP A 389 -10.61 -13.74 -0.39
C ASP A 389 -9.82 -12.43 -0.41
N PHE A 390 -9.22 -12.11 -1.55
CA PHE A 390 -8.32 -10.97 -1.70
C PHE A 390 -9.02 -9.63 -1.41
N HIS A 391 -10.30 -9.46 -1.73
CA HIS A 391 -11.02 -8.23 -1.39
C HIS A 391 -11.17 -8.06 0.12
N ARG A 392 -11.35 -9.18 0.84
CA ARG A 392 -11.38 -9.15 2.31
C ARG A 392 -10.02 -8.78 2.88
N GLN A 393 -8.91 -9.28 2.33
CA GLN A 393 -7.57 -8.85 2.74
C GLN A 393 -7.35 -7.35 2.51
N ILE A 394 -7.76 -6.83 1.35
CA ILE A 394 -7.68 -5.40 1.04
C ILE A 394 -8.52 -4.57 2.03
N ASP A 395 -9.73 -4.99 2.39
CA ASP A 395 -10.55 -4.32 3.43
C ASP A 395 -9.80 -4.26 4.77
N LEU A 396 -9.21 -5.37 5.22
CA LEU A 396 -8.44 -5.41 6.47
C LEU A 396 -7.22 -4.48 6.43
N LEU A 397 -6.47 -4.50 5.33
CA LEU A 397 -5.33 -3.61 5.12
C LEU A 397 -5.74 -2.14 5.10
N LEU A 398 -6.88 -1.80 4.48
CA LEU A 398 -7.39 -0.42 4.44
C LEU A 398 -7.88 0.07 5.81
N ARG A 399 -8.38 -0.82 6.67
CA ARG A 399 -8.71 -0.48 8.07
C ARG A 399 -7.46 -0.14 8.87
N ILE A 400 -6.40 -0.95 8.76
CA ILE A 400 -5.09 -0.67 9.38
C ILE A 400 -4.53 0.63 8.82
N TRP A 401 -4.57 0.82 7.50
CA TRP A 401 -4.14 2.04 6.82
C TRP A 401 -4.85 3.29 7.36
N ASN A 402 -6.16 3.22 7.58
CA ASN A 402 -6.94 4.34 8.11
C ASN A 402 -6.52 4.70 9.54
N LEU A 403 -6.32 3.71 10.41
CA LEU A 403 -5.84 3.95 11.78
C LEU A 403 -4.42 4.52 11.77
N MET A 404 -3.50 3.92 11.01
CA MET A 404 -2.12 4.38 10.84
C MET A 404 -2.06 5.84 10.39
N ARG A 405 -2.91 6.24 9.43
CA ARG A 405 -3.01 7.62 8.97
C ARG A 405 -3.43 8.57 10.09
N ASN A 406 -4.43 8.21 10.89
CA ASN A 406 -4.93 9.05 11.98
C ASN A 406 -3.91 9.15 13.13
N MET A 407 -3.28 8.03 13.51
CA MET A 407 -2.23 8.00 14.53
C MET A 407 -1.02 8.83 14.11
N THR A 408 -0.56 8.68 12.87
CA THR A 408 0.56 9.48 12.32
C THR A 408 0.23 10.96 12.36
N ARG A 409 -0.97 11.36 11.90
CA ARG A 409 -1.42 12.74 11.93
C ARG A 409 -1.48 13.30 13.36
N TRP A 410 -2.01 12.53 14.30
CA TRP A 410 -2.10 12.95 15.70
C TRP A 410 -0.72 13.26 16.27
N LEU A 411 0.26 12.37 16.05
CA LEU A 411 1.65 12.54 16.50
C LEU A 411 2.33 13.78 15.88
N LEU A 412 2.02 14.10 14.62
CA LEU A 412 2.56 15.29 13.94
C LEU A 412 1.98 16.61 14.47
N ASN A 413 0.75 16.58 14.95
CA ASN A 413 0.09 17.74 15.56
C ASN A 413 0.39 17.89 17.06
N ALA A 414 0.78 16.80 17.73
CA ALA A 414 1.13 16.81 19.15
C ALA A 414 2.55 17.34 19.37
N PRO A 415 2.74 18.48 20.07
CA PRO A 415 4.06 19.07 20.26
C PRO A 415 5.04 18.11 20.93
N GLY A 416 6.19 17.89 20.30
CA GLY A 416 7.27 17.02 20.82
C GLY A 416 7.01 15.51 20.72
N ALA A 417 5.81 15.07 20.34
CA ALA A 417 5.44 13.65 20.34
C ALA A 417 6.20 12.80 19.30
N ALA A 418 6.76 13.43 18.25
CA ALA A 418 7.58 12.76 17.25
C ALA A 418 9.10 13.06 17.38
N SER A 419 9.53 13.71 18.46
CA SER A 419 10.91 14.17 18.60
C SER A 419 11.91 13.02 18.82
N ASP A 420 11.57 12.05 19.66
CA ASP A 420 12.33 10.82 19.92
C ASP A 420 11.43 9.60 19.75
N ILE A 421 11.79 8.71 18.82
CA ILE A 421 10.96 7.54 18.48
C ILE A 421 10.91 6.55 19.65
N ALA A 422 12.04 6.28 20.31
CA ALA A 422 12.12 5.28 21.36
C ALA A 422 11.30 5.70 22.58
N GLN A 423 11.46 6.95 23.02
CA GLN A 423 10.72 7.52 24.14
C GLN A 423 9.21 7.55 23.87
N SER A 424 8.80 7.93 22.66
CA SER A 424 7.38 7.95 22.31
C SER A 424 6.77 6.55 22.22
N VAL A 425 7.49 5.58 21.67
CA VAL A 425 7.04 4.17 21.68
C VAL A 425 6.90 3.67 23.12
N GLU A 426 7.89 3.91 23.98
CA GLU A 426 7.82 3.53 25.40
C GLU A 426 6.63 4.20 26.11
N ARG A 427 6.42 5.50 25.87
CA ARG A 427 5.32 6.28 26.43
C ARG A 427 3.96 5.69 26.07
N TYR A 428 3.74 5.32 24.81
CA TYR A 428 2.38 5.00 24.34
C TYR A 428 2.04 3.51 24.32
N THR A 429 3.01 2.60 24.15
CA THR A 429 2.72 1.16 24.00
C THR A 429 1.97 0.58 25.19
N GLY A 430 2.42 0.84 26.42
CA GLY A 430 1.74 0.30 27.61
C GLY A 430 0.31 0.80 27.78
N GLY A 431 0.06 2.09 27.50
CA GLY A 431 -1.28 2.66 27.54
C GLY A 431 -2.19 2.11 26.43
N PHE A 432 -1.63 1.86 25.24
CA PHE A 432 -2.35 1.28 24.11
C PHE A 432 -2.78 -0.17 24.38
N GLU A 433 -1.89 -0.99 24.94
CA GLU A 433 -2.21 -2.37 25.34
C GLU A 433 -3.27 -2.45 26.42
N GLN A 434 -3.19 -1.57 27.43
CA GLN A 434 -4.24 -1.45 28.45
C GLN A 434 -5.58 -1.06 27.82
N LEU A 435 -5.57 -0.10 26.88
CA LEU A 435 -6.77 0.34 26.19
C LEU A 435 -7.46 -0.81 25.43
N LEU A 436 -6.70 -1.60 24.66
CA LEU A 436 -7.20 -2.78 23.94
C LEU A 436 -7.94 -3.79 24.85
N GLN A 437 -7.47 -3.97 26.09
CA GLN A 437 -8.06 -4.90 27.06
C GLN A 437 -9.34 -4.35 27.70
N VAL A 438 -9.47 -3.03 27.83
CA VAL A 438 -10.61 -2.39 28.50
C VAL A 438 -11.68 -1.90 27.53
N LEU A 439 -11.35 -1.72 26.25
CA LEU A 439 -12.24 -1.19 25.22
C LEU A 439 -13.64 -1.85 25.21
N PRO A 440 -13.78 -3.19 25.21
CA PRO A 440 -15.10 -3.84 25.24
C PRO A 440 -15.99 -3.47 26.43
N ARG A 441 -15.40 -2.93 27.51
CA ARG A 441 -16.08 -2.48 28.73
C ARG A 441 -16.18 -0.95 28.84
N ALA A 442 -15.50 -0.21 27.97
CA ALA A 442 -15.45 1.24 27.97
C ALA A 442 -16.38 1.88 26.93
N VAL A 443 -16.59 1.21 25.79
CA VAL A 443 -17.50 1.67 24.73
C VAL A 443 -18.97 1.36 25.06
N SER A 444 -19.89 1.88 24.24
CA SER A 444 -21.31 1.58 24.35
C SER A 444 -21.58 0.07 24.20
N LYS A 445 -22.71 -0.41 24.74
CA LYS A 445 -23.10 -1.83 24.60
C LYS A 445 -23.24 -2.26 23.14
N ALA A 446 -23.72 -1.36 22.27
CA ALA A 446 -23.87 -1.63 20.84
C ALA A 446 -22.50 -1.85 20.17
N ASP A 447 -21.52 -0.99 20.46
CA ASP A 447 -20.17 -1.09 19.91
C ASP A 447 -19.46 -2.35 20.44
N ALA A 448 -19.63 -2.68 21.73
CA ALA A 448 -19.06 -3.89 22.32
C ALA A 448 -19.60 -5.17 21.63
N VAL A 449 -20.90 -5.22 21.33
CA VAL A 449 -21.51 -6.34 20.58
C VAL A 449 -20.96 -6.39 19.15
N GLN A 450 -20.79 -5.23 18.48
CA GLN A 450 -20.21 -5.17 17.15
C GLN A 450 -18.76 -5.70 17.14
N PHE A 451 -17.94 -5.33 18.11
CA PHE A 451 -16.57 -5.83 18.25
C PHE A 451 -16.53 -7.34 18.43
N GLN A 452 -17.43 -7.91 19.23
CA GLN A 452 -17.54 -9.35 19.45
C GLN A 452 -18.02 -10.09 18.19
N ASN A 453 -18.91 -9.51 17.40
CA ASN A 453 -19.38 -10.10 16.15
C ASN A 453 -18.27 -10.13 15.10
N GLU A 454 -17.58 -9.01 14.91
CA GLU A 454 -16.47 -8.92 13.94
C GLU A 454 -15.30 -9.81 14.36
N ASN A 455 -14.98 -9.85 15.66
CA ASN A 455 -13.94 -10.73 16.18
C ASN A 455 -14.25 -12.21 15.87
N ARG A 456 -15.48 -12.67 16.14
CA ARG A 456 -15.92 -14.04 15.78
C ARG A 456 -15.87 -14.30 14.28
N ALA A 457 -16.26 -13.33 13.47
CA ALA A 457 -16.20 -13.44 12.01
C ALA A 457 -14.75 -13.61 11.53
N LEU A 458 -13.80 -12.84 12.07
CA LEU A 458 -12.38 -12.97 11.71
C LEU A 458 -11.78 -14.32 12.17
N GLN A 459 -12.11 -14.77 13.38
CA GLN A 459 -11.67 -16.10 13.84
C GLN A 459 -12.21 -17.22 12.94
N SER A 460 -13.45 -17.10 12.46
CA SER A 460 -14.02 -18.09 11.54
C SER A 460 -13.31 -18.15 10.18
N LEU A 461 -12.55 -17.10 9.81
CA LEU A 461 -11.70 -17.06 8.63
C LEU A 461 -10.29 -17.62 8.88
N GLY A 462 -9.96 -18.04 10.11
CA GLY A 462 -8.66 -18.61 10.47
C GLY A 462 -7.64 -17.61 11.01
N TYR A 463 -8.05 -16.37 11.30
CA TYR A 463 -7.23 -15.41 12.04
C TYR A 463 -7.14 -15.77 13.53
N SER A 464 -6.02 -15.44 14.17
CA SER A 464 -5.83 -15.61 15.61
C SER A 464 -6.78 -14.72 16.41
N GLU A 465 -7.07 -15.13 17.65
CA GLU A 465 -7.89 -14.33 18.56
C GLU A 465 -7.27 -12.94 18.82
N ALA A 466 -5.94 -12.88 18.96
CA ALA A 466 -5.21 -11.64 19.20
C ALA A 466 -5.38 -10.64 18.05
N PHE A 467 -5.22 -11.09 16.80
CA PHE A 467 -5.47 -10.27 15.62
C PHE A 467 -6.92 -9.87 15.49
N ALA A 468 -7.84 -10.84 15.62
CA ALA A 468 -9.27 -10.58 15.52
C ALA A 468 -9.74 -9.55 16.57
N GLN A 469 -9.13 -9.53 17.75
CA GLN A 469 -9.39 -8.55 18.80
C GLN A 469 -8.92 -7.15 18.42
N ILE A 470 -7.71 -7.01 17.90
CA ILE A 470 -7.18 -5.70 17.50
C ILE A 470 -7.97 -5.14 16.31
N ILE A 471 -8.19 -5.96 15.27
CA ILE A 471 -8.89 -5.54 14.06
C ILE A 471 -10.33 -5.11 14.34
N SER A 472 -11.07 -5.85 15.17
CA SER A 472 -12.45 -5.50 15.46
C SER A 472 -12.59 -4.18 16.24
N GLN A 473 -11.53 -3.75 16.93
CA GLN A 473 -11.49 -2.56 17.77
C GLN A 473 -10.86 -1.33 17.10
N LEU A 474 -10.26 -1.46 15.90
CA LEU A 474 -9.61 -0.36 15.17
C LEU A 474 -10.43 0.94 15.10
N PRO A 475 -11.77 0.91 14.88
CA PRO A 475 -12.55 2.15 14.83
C PRO A 475 -12.50 2.97 16.13
N ALA A 476 -12.46 2.32 17.29
CA ALA A 476 -12.37 3.00 18.59
C ALA A 476 -10.93 3.41 18.94
N LEU A 477 -9.93 2.71 18.39
CA LEU A 477 -8.51 3.02 18.63
C LEU A 477 -8.04 4.33 17.98
N VAL A 478 -8.88 4.97 17.14
CA VAL A 478 -8.61 6.33 16.65
C VAL A 478 -8.44 7.33 17.80
N ALA A 479 -9.13 7.12 18.93
CA ALA A 479 -9.03 7.96 20.13
C ALA A 479 -7.91 7.54 21.09
N ALA A 480 -7.07 6.56 20.72
CA ALA A 480 -6.15 5.93 21.66
C ALA A 480 -5.17 6.92 22.29
N PHE A 481 -4.52 7.75 21.48
CA PHE A 481 -3.56 8.73 22.00
C PHE A 481 -4.22 9.81 22.85
N ASP A 482 -5.44 10.26 22.51
CA ASP A 482 -6.15 11.23 23.33
C ASP A 482 -6.48 10.67 24.72
N ILE A 483 -6.94 9.41 24.79
CA ILE A 483 -7.25 8.73 26.04
C ILE A 483 -5.98 8.53 26.89
N ILE A 484 -4.87 8.11 26.24
CA ILE A 484 -3.60 7.88 26.93
C ILE A 484 -3.03 9.21 27.48
N GLU A 485 -3.09 10.30 26.71
CA GLU A 485 -2.67 11.62 27.18
C GLU A 485 -3.51 12.11 28.36
N VAL A 486 -4.83 11.92 28.34
CA VAL A 486 -5.68 12.27 29.49
C VAL A 486 -5.31 11.44 30.73
N ALA A 487 -5.03 10.14 30.55
CA ALA A 487 -4.60 9.27 31.64
C ALA A 487 -3.29 9.75 32.26
N PHE A 488 -2.31 10.14 31.43
CA PHE A 488 -1.02 10.67 31.89
C PHE A 488 -1.12 12.06 32.52
N GLU A 489 -1.88 12.98 31.93
CA GLU A 489 -2.06 14.35 32.43
C GLU A 489 -2.70 14.35 33.84
N LEU A 490 -3.59 13.40 34.10
CA LEU A 490 -4.34 13.30 35.37
C LEU A 490 -3.82 12.22 36.31
N ASP A 491 -2.72 11.54 35.98
CA ASP A 491 -2.17 10.40 36.71
C ASP A 491 -3.26 9.40 37.13
N CYS A 492 -4.06 8.94 36.16
CA CYS A 492 -5.17 8.05 36.39
C CYS A 492 -5.13 6.81 35.49
N GLN A 493 -5.92 5.79 35.83
CA GLN A 493 -5.97 4.55 35.04
C GLN A 493 -6.53 4.82 33.64
N VAL A 494 -5.93 4.19 32.62
CA VAL A 494 -6.40 4.24 31.22
C VAL A 494 -7.87 3.82 31.11
N GLU A 495 -8.31 2.84 31.89
CA GLU A 495 -9.71 2.41 31.96
C GLU A 495 -10.66 3.55 32.37
N ARG A 496 -10.25 4.37 33.35
CA ARG A 496 -11.04 5.50 33.84
C ARG A 496 -11.14 6.59 32.77
N ALA A 497 -10.01 6.90 32.10
CA ALA A 497 -9.97 7.85 31.00
C ALA A 497 -10.84 7.38 29.81
N ALA A 498 -10.72 6.11 29.41
CA ALA A 498 -11.48 5.53 28.31
C ALA A 498 -12.99 5.55 28.58
N LYS A 499 -13.44 5.12 29.76
CA LYS A 499 -14.86 5.13 30.15
C LYS A 499 -15.45 6.54 30.13
N ALA A 500 -14.71 7.53 30.65
CA ALA A 500 -15.14 8.93 30.60
C ALA A 500 -15.20 9.45 29.16
N TYR A 501 -14.17 9.19 28.36
CA TYR A 501 -14.08 9.64 26.98
C TYR A 501 -15.26 9.12 26.15
N PHE A 502 -15.50 7.80 26.13
CA PHE A 502 -16.58 7.21 25.35
C PHE A 502 -17.96 7.59 25.89
N SER A 503 -18.14 7.68 27.21
CA SER A 503 -19.42 8.11 27.79
C SER A 503 -19.76 9.56 27.43
N ILE A 504 -18.79 10.48 27.50
CA ILE A 504 -18.98 11.87 27.06
C ILE A 504 -19.31 11.91 25.56
N GLY A 505 -18.59 11.13 24.75
CA GLY A 505 -18.82 11.04 23.31
C GLY A 505 -20.22 10.53 22.96
N GLU A 506 -20.75 9.57 23.72
CA GLU A 506 -22.11 9.05 23.55
C GLU A 506 -23.16 10.09 23.95
N GLN A 507 -23.02 10.72 25.11
CA GLN A 507 -23.96 11.74 25.61
C GLN A 507 -24.03 13.01 24.75
N LEU A 508 -22.99 13.29 23.97
CA LEU A 508 -22.90 14.43 23.07
C LEU A 508 -22.93 14.03 21.58
N HIS A 509 -23.21 12.77 21.25
CA HIS A 509 -23.24 12.27 19.86
C HIS A 509 -21.97 12.58 19.02
N LEU A 510 -20.80 12.61 19.66
CA LEU A 510 -19.54 13.03 19.00
C LEU A 510 -19.06 12.02 17.96
N LYS A 511 -19.33 10.72 18.15
CA LYS A 511 -19.06 9.69 17.14
C LYS A 511 -19.80 9.99 15.83
N TRP A 512 -21.09 10.31 15.93
CA TRP A 512 -21.89 10.70 14.77
C TRP A 512 -21.36 11.98 14.14
N LEU A 513 -21.01 13.00 14.92
CA LEU A 513 -20.44 14.24 14.39
C LEU A 513 -19.13 13.98 13.63
N ALA A 514 -18.26 13.11 14.14
CA ALA A 514 -17.03 12.68 13.46
C ALA A 514 -17.31 11.95 12.14
N GLU A 515 -18.30 11.06 12.10
CA GLU A 515 -18.72 10.37 10.86
C GLU A 515 -19.23 11.36 9.80
N GLN A 516 -19.91 12.42 10.23
CA GLN A 516 -20.42 13.44 9.32
C GLN A 516 -19.31 14.34 8.78
N ILE A 517 -18.28 14.65 9.58
CA ILE A 517 -17.06 15.29 9.10
C ILE A 517 -16.44 14.45 7.97
N GLU A 518 -16.31 13.13 8.15
CA GLU A 518 -15.70 12.26 7.12
C GLU A 518 -16.53 12.18 5.83
N LYS A 519 -17.86 12.32 5.92
CA LYS A 519 -18.78 12.35 4.77
C LYS A 519 -18.77 13.67 3.98
N LEU A 520 -18.15 14.74 4.51
CA LEU A 520 -18.08 16.01 3.80
C LEU A 520 -17.39 15.85 2.44
N PRO A 521 -17.98 16.39 1.35
CA PRO A 521 -17.40 16.28 0.01
C PRO A 521 -16.06 17.00 -0.07
N VAL A 522 -15.13 16.44 -0.84
CA VAL A 522 -13.78 16.99 -1.04
C VAL A 522 -13.55 17.25 -2.52
N GLU A 523 -13.90 18.46 -2.94
CA GLU A 523 -13.77 18.91 -4.33
C GLU A 523 -12.42 19.59 -4.61
N GLY A 524 -11.65 19.92 -3.57
CA GLY A 524 -10.37 20.59 -3.71
C GLY A 524 -9.52 20.58 -2.44
N ARG A 525 -8.32 21.17 -2.53
CA ARG A 525 -7.32 21.21 -1.44
C ARG A 525 -7.88 21.81 -0.16
N TRP A 526 -8.59 22.94 -0.24
CA TRP A 526 -9.11 23.64 0.94
C TRP A 526 -10.26 22.90 1.62
N HIS A 527 -11.12 22.20 0.86
CA HIS A 527 -12.11 21.29 1.43
C HIS A 527 -11.43 20.15 2.19
N ALA A 528 -10.41 19.54 1.60
CA ALA A 528 -9.64 18.49 2.25
C ALA A 528 -8.99 18.99 3.56
N HIS A 529 -8.42 20.20 3.55
CA HIS A 529 -7.82 20.82 4.73
C HIS A 529 -8.88 21.13 5.80
N ALA A 530 -9.98 21.79 5.42
CA ALA A 530 -11.09 22.12 6.32
C ALA A 530 -11.67 20.87 7.00
N ARG A 531 -11.83 19.76 6.26
CA ARG A 531 -12.27 18.49 6.84
C ARG A 531 -11.27 17.95 7.87
N GLY A 532 -9.98 18.05 7.57
CA GLY A 532 -8.91 17.69 8.51
C GLY A 532 -8.94 18.54 9.79
N VAL A 533 -9.05 19.86 9.65
CA VAL A 533 -9.12 20.81 10.77
C VAL A 533 -10.35 20.56 11.64
N LEU A 534 -11.53 20.36 11.04
CA LEU A 534 -12.75 20.08 11.78
C LEU A 534 -12.64 18.79 12.60
N ARG A 535 -12.03 17.75 12.03
CA ARG A 535 -11.78 16.49 12.73
C ARG A 535 -10.81 16.68 13.89
N ASP A 536 -9.68 17.35 13.64
CA ASP A 536 -8.64 17.56 14.66
C ASP A 536 -9.19 18.39 15.82
N GLU A 537 -9.95 19.45 15.52
CA GLU A 537 -10.62 20.28 16.52
C GLU A 537 -11.66 19.47 17.32
N LEU A 538 -12.49 18.65 16.66
CA LEU A 538 -13.45 17.80 17.36
C LEU A 538 -12.78 16.90 18.39
N TYR A 539 -11.71 16.19 17.99
CA TYR A 539 -10.99 15.29 18.89
C TYR A 539 -10.24 16.05 19.99
N ALA A 540 -9.60 17.18 19.67
CA ALA A 540 -8.93 18.02 20.66
C ALA A 540 -9.91 18.53 21.73
N GLN A 541 -11.11 18.98 21.33
CA GLN A 541 -12.13 19.45 22.26
C GLN A 541 -12.75 18.30 23.07
N HIS A 542 -12.94 17.12 22.47
CA HIS A 542 -13.39 15.93 23.19
C HIS A 542 -12.38 15.50 24.27
N ARG A 543 -11.09 15.48 23.93
CA ARG A 543 -10.01 15.23 24.89
C ARG A 543 -10.01 16.24 26.03
N ALA A 544 -10.06 17.54 25.71
CA ALA A 544 -10.05 18.61 26.70
C ALA A 544 -11.26 18.53 27.65
N LEU A 545 -12.46 18.28 27.12
CA LEU A 545 -13.67 18.09 27.93
C LEU A 545 -13.52 16.89 28.86
N THR A 546 -12.97 15.79 28.38
CA THR A 546 -12.74 14.58 29.16
C THR A 546 -11.78 14.83 30.32
N ALA A 547 -10.67 15.54 30.08
CA ALA A 547 -9.73 15.93 31.13
C ALA A 547 -10.39 16.84 32.18
N GLN A 548 -11.14 17.87 31.75
CA GLN A 548 -11.86 18.76 32.67
C GLN A 548 -12.91 18.01 33.51
N ALA A 549 -13.66 17.10 32.88
CA ALA A 549 -14.67 16.30 33.54
C ALA A 549 -14.09 15.37 34.60
N LEU A 550 -12.99 14.70 34.29
CA LEU A 550 -12.31 13.82 35.23
C LEU A 550 -11.70 14.57 36.43
N ARG A 551 -11.21 15.80 36.23
CA ARG A 551 -10.72 16.65 37.33
C ARG A 551 -11.80 16.99 38.36
N ARG A 552 -13.04 17.19 37.92
CA ARG A 552 -14.18 17.48 38.82
C ARG A 552 -14.87 16.25 39.36
N CYS A 553 -14.75 15.12 38.67
CA CYS A 553 -15.32 13.85 39.10
C CYS A 553 -14.50 13.24 40.26
N SER A 554 -14.91 13.57 41.48
CA SER A 554 -14.27 13.08 42.72
C SER A 554 -14.79 11.71 43.17
N LYS A 555 -15.98 11.30 42.72
CA LYS A 555 -16.63 10.05 43.14
C LYS A 555 -16.57 8.97 42.05
N PRO A 556 -16.17 7.71 42.36
CA PRO A 556 -16.02 6.65 41.36
C PRO A 556 -17.26 6.28 40.53
N LYS A 557 -18.47 6.55 41.03
CA LYS A 557 -19.75 6.24 40.36
C LYS A 557 -20.45 7.48 39.77
N GLN A 558 -19.86 8.65 39.92
CA GLN A 558 -20.44 9.88 39.39
C GLN A 558 -20.16 9.95 37.89
N ASP A 559 -21.17 10.30 37.11
CA ASP A 559 -21.01 10.56 35.68
C ASP A 559 -20.05 11.76 35.50
N PRO A 560 -18.90 11.58 34.81
CA PRO A 560 -17.94 12.65 34.62
C PRO A 560 -18.52 13.90 33.96
N LEU A 561 -19.42 13.73 32.98
CA LEU A 561 -20.03 14.87 32.28
C LEU A 561 -20.99 15.63 33.19
N GLN A 562 -21.74 14.92 34.04
CA GLN A 562 -22.61 15.55 35.03
C GLN A 562 -21.80 16.26 36.12
N ALA A 563 -20.70 15.64 36.60
CA ALA A 563 -19.78 16.29 37.54
C ALA A 563 -19.18 17.58 36.97
N TRP A 564 -18.87 17.58 35.67
CA TRP A 564 -18.42 18.78 34.98
C TRP A 564 -19.50 19.86 34.88
N ALA A 565 -20.76 19.44 34.66
CA ALA A 565 -21.91 20.29 34.46
C ALA A 565 -22.48 20.93 35.73
N GLU A 566 -22.02 20.54 36.92
CA GLU A 566 -22.43 21.16 38.18
C GLU A 566 -22.14 22.69 38.14
N GLY A 567 -23.21 23.49 38.20
CA GLY A 567 -23.16 24.95 38.04
C GLY A 567 -23.05 25.46 36.59
N ARG A 568 -23.19 24.56 35.60
CA ARG A 568 -23.11 24.81 34.14
C ARG A 568 -24.20 24.04 33.36
N GLU A 569 -25.28 23.64 34.02
CA GLU A 569 -26.29 22.73 33.48
C GLU A 569 -26.97 23.31 32.24
N SER A 570 -27.20 24.62 32.21
CA SER A 570 -27.78 25.33 31.07
C SER A 570 -26.91 25.24 29.81
N ALA A 571 -25.58 25.33 29.97
CA ALA A 571 -24.65 25.26 28.85
C ALA A 571 -24.57 23.85 28.25
N LEU A 572 -24.59 22.82 29.10
CA LEU A 572 -24.65 21.42 28.67
C LEU A 572 -25.98 21.12 27.97
N SER A 573 -27.10 21.46 28.60
CA SER A 573 -28.44 21.21 28.04
C SER A 573 -28.63 21.89 26.69
N TYR A 574 -28.21 23.15 26.53
CA TYR A 574 -28.25 23.83 25.24
C TYR A 574 -27.45 23.10 24.16
N THR A 575 -26.27 22.58 24.51
CA THR A 575 -25.41 21.85 23.56
C THR A 575 -26.03 20.52 23.15
N GLN A 576 -26.61 19.78 24.11
CA GLN A 576 -27.31 18.53 23.84
C GLN A 576 -28.52 18.75 22.92
N THR A 577 -29.32 19.80 23.16
CA THR A 577 -30.43 20.17 22.28
C THR A 577 -29.94 20.50 20.88
N MET A 578 -28.91 21.32 20.74
CA MET A 578 -28.34 21.68 19.43
C MET A 578 -27.85 20.45 18.66
N PHE A 579 -27.12 19.54 19.32
CA PHE A 579 -26.66 18.31 18.68
C PHE A 579 -27.82 17.37 18.34
N GLY A 580 -28.87 17.31 19.15
CA GLY A 580 -30.10 16.60 18.82
C GLY A 580 -30.80 17.15 17.58
N GLU A 581 -30.89 18.49 17.45
CA GLU A 581 -31.43 19.15 16.26
C GLU A 581 -30.57 18.88 15.01
N MET A 582 -29.24 18.98 15.14
CA MET A 582 -28.31 18.65 14.06
C MET A 582 -28.45 17.18 13.62
N HIS A 583 -28.65 16.26 14.56
CA HIS A 583 -28.84 14.83 14.27
C HIS A 583 -30.12 14.54 13.48
N ALA A 584 -31.13 15.42 13.58
CA ALA A 584 -32.35 15.31 12.78
C ALA A 584 -32.20 15.81 11.33
N LEU A 585 -31.09 16.47 10.99
CA LEU A 585 -30.82 16.93 9.63
C LEU A 585 -30.50 15.76 8.70
N VAL A 586 -30.99 15.84 7.45
CA VAL A 586 -30.79 14.81 6.42
C VAL A 586 -29.35 14.81 5.89
N SER A 587 -28.75 15.98 5.78
CA SER A 587 -27.35 16.16 5.36
C SER A 587 -26.74 17.35 6.09
N MET A 588 -25.41 17.33 6.25
CA MET A 588 -24.66 18.46 6.80
C MET A 588 -23.58 18.91 5.82
N ASP A 589 -23.45 20.22 5.69
CA ASP A 589 -22.41 20.90 4.93
C ASP A 589 -21.29 21.40 5.86
N TYR A 590 -20.22 21.96 5.28
CA TYR A 590 -19.08 22.48 6.06
C TYR A 590 -19.49 23.53 7.10
N PRO A 591 -20.32 24.55 6.78
CA PRO A 591 -20.83 25.49 7.78
C PRO A 591 -21.54 24.82 8.95
N THR A 592 -22.46 23.88 8.67
CA THR A 592 -23.26 23.20 9.70
C THR A 592 -22.38 22.40 10.66
N VAL A 593 -21.46 21.60 10.11
CA VAL A 593 -20.52 20.82 10.92
C VAL A 593 -19.57 21.71 11.70
N SER A 594 -19.11 22.81 11.10
CA SER A 594 -18.27 23.82 11.77
C SER A 594 -18.96 24.46 12.97
N VAL A 595 -20.27 24.75 12.89
CA VAL A 595 -21.06 25.21 14.02
C VAL A 595 -21.07 24.17 15.15
N GLY A 596 -21.27 22.89 14.82
CA GLY A 596 -21.26 21.82 15.82
C GLY A 596 -19.92 21.69 16.55
N VAL A 597 -18.82 21.67 15.81
CA VAL A 597 -17.46 21.60 16.38
C VAL A 597 -17.16 22.85 17.21
N ARG A 598 -17.51 24.04 16.71
CA ARG A 598 -17.33 25.30 17.45
C ARG A 598 -18.17 25.35 18.73
N ARG A 599 -19.36 24.74 18.72
CA ARG A 599 -20.19 24.64 19.92
C ARG A 599 -19.51 23.79 20.99
N LEU A 600 -18.88 22.68 20.61
CA LEU A 600 -18.09 21.86 21.55
C LEU A 600 -16.92 22.67 22.14
N SER A 601 -16.20 23.43 21.30
CA SER A 601 -15.13 24.33 21.74
C SER A 601 -15.61 25.38 22.75
N GLN A 602 -16.78 26.00 22.51
CA GLN A 602 -17.41 26.92 23.47
C GLN A 602 -17.77 26.22 24.80
N LEU A 603 -18.27 24.99 24.73
CA LEU A 603 -18.59 24.21 25.93
C LEU A 603 -17.33 23.98 26.78
N VAL A 604 -16.23 23.57 26.16
CA VAL A 604 -14.92 23.39 26.82
C VAL A 604 -14.40 24.69 27.43
N ALA A 605 -14.55 25.83 26.73
CA ALA A 605 -14.10 27.13 27.23
C ALA A 605 -14.83 27.57 28.51
N ILE A 606 -16.13 27.27 28.63
CA ILE A 606 -16.94 27.55 29.84
C ILE A 606 -16.44 26.72 31.03
N GLY A 607 -15.87 25.54 30.79
CA GLY A 607 -15.33 24.69 31.85
C GLY A 607 -13.97 25.13 32.36
N ALA A 608 -13.20 25.85 31.53
CA ALA A 608 -11.89 26.42 31.85
C ALA A 608 -11.98 27.76 32.59
N ALA A 609 -13.08 28.49 32.42
CA ALA A 609 -13.48 29.61 33.26
C ALA A 609 -14.08 29.14 34.59
#